data_AF-A0A563W5Y0-F1
#
_entry.id   AF-A0A563W5Y0-F1
#
_cell.length_a   1.000
_cell.length_b   1.000
_cell.length_c   1.000
_cell.angle_alpha   90.00
_cell.angle_beta   90.00
_cell.angle_gamma   90.00
#
_symmetry.space_group_name_H-M   'P 1'
#
loop_
_entity.id
_entity.type
_entity.pdbx_description
1 polymer ?
#
loop_
_entity_poly.entity_id
_entity_poly.type
_entity_poly.pdbx_seq_one_letter_code
_entity_poly.pdbx_strand_id
1 'polypeptide(L)'
;MSIVNLPRPLGSILNQETSSYKSSDLSKIFDQLMIAMVGLLECDRCYLYFRDPKLSIGQTLHCYCRDPSIPNLQDNEPYSEPMYRAEKDPLFAAALQCERTIFIDDLASISHKENDIVFFQQNYKEQKSLIQAHICSNNQLWGIFQASQFHRHRPWKQFDRSLTSTVIDRITPLVSVYVKRKLRRTIQEINDGNN
;
A
#
# COMPACT_ATOMS: atom_id res chain seq x y z
N MET A 1 18.28 18.17 2.75
CA MET A 1 17.32 17.15 3.24
C MET A 1 17.93 16.46 4.44
N SER A 2 17.35 16.62 5.62
CA SER A 2 17.83 15.97 6.84
C SER A 2 17.68 14.45 6.69
N ILE A 3 18.77 13.71 6.88
CA ILE A 3 18.75 12.24 6.88
C ILE A 3 17.96 11.82 8.11
N VAL A 4 16.66 11.59 7.95
CA VAL A 4 15.88 10.90 8.98
C VAL A 4 16.41 9.47 9.03
N ASN A 5 17.09 9.13 10.13
CA ASN A 5 17.57 7.78 10.35
C ASN A 5 16.37 6.85 10.50
N LEU A 6 16.18 5.96 9.52
CA LEU A 6 15.19 4.90 9.60
C LEU A 6 15.49 4.01 10.82
N PRO A 7 14.46 3.53 11.54
CA PRO A 7 14.64 2.51 12.55
C PRO A 7 15.43 1.31 12.00
N ARG A 8 16.25 0.67 12.85
CA ARG A 8 17.19 -0.40 12.47
C ARG A 8 16.65 -1.42 11.45
N PRO A 9 15.45 -2.02 11.59
CA PRO A 9 14.99 -3.01 10.61
C PRO A 9 14.81 -2.42 9.21
N LEU A 10 14.39 -1.16 9.10
CA LEU A 10 14.17 -0.50 7.80
C LEU A 10 15.46 0.03 7.19
N GLY A 11 16.39 0.51 8.00
CA GLY A 11 17.71 0.92 7.54
C GLY A 11 18.44 -0.19 6.79
N SER A 12 18.42 -1.43 7.32
CA SER A 12 19.02 -2.58 6.63
C SER A 12 18.31 -2.98 5.34
N ILE A 13 16.99 -2.75 5.25
CA ILE A 13 16.16 -3.11 4.08
C ILE A 13 16.31 -2.09 2.94
N LEU A 14 16.39 -0.79 3.27
CA LEU A 14 16.23 0.31 2.31
C LEU A 14 17.52 1.13 2.03
N ASN A 15 18.70 0.65 2.46
CA ASN A 15 19.97 1.37 2.30
C ASN A 15 20.85 0.92 1.11
N GLN A 16 20.43 -0.02 0.26
CA GLN A 16 21.26 -0.43 -0.90
C GLN A 16 20.82 0.25 -2.20
N GLU A 17 21.79 0.52 -3.07
CA GLU A 17 21.60 1.28 -4.32
C GLU A 17 20.59 0.61 -5.27
N THR A 18 19.62 1.39 -5.72
CA THR A 18 18.43 0.93 -6.47
C THR A 18 18.73 0.34 -7.86
N SER A 19 19.90 0.62 -8.43
CA SER A 19 20.27 0.29 -9.82
C SER A 19 20.52 -1.20 -10.08
N SER A 20 20.77 -1.99 -9.02
CA SER A 20 21.27 -3.38 -9.11
C SER A 20 20.21 -4.47 -8.88
N TYR A 21 19.07 -4.14 -8.25
CA TYR A 21 18.16 -5.17 -7.77
C TYR A 21 17.43 -5.92 -8.90
N LYS A 22 17.43 -7.26 -8.80
CA LYS A 22 16.52 -8.11 -9.57
C LYS A 22 15.10 -8.02 -8.98
N SER A 23 14.08 -8.33 -9.78
CA SER A 23 12.68 -8.32 -9.30
C SER A 23 12.44 -9.26 -8.12
N SER A 24 13.19 -10.37 -8.03
CA SER A 24 13.16 -11.30 -6.89
C SER A 24 13.66 -10.66 -5.60
N ASP A 25 14.64 -9.75 -5.70
CA ASP A 25 15.24 -9.08 -4.54
C ASP A 25 14.28 -8.00 -4.02
N LEU A 26 13.63 -7.27 -4.93
CA LEU A 26 12.58 -6.32 -4.59
C LEU A 26 11.38 -6.99 -3.91
N SER A 27 10.97 -8.17 -4.39
CA SER A 27 9.91 -8.96 -3.77
C SER A 27 10.22 -9.24 -2.29
N LYS A 28 11.43 -9.75 -2.01
CA LYS A 28 11.87 -10.04 -0.64
C LYS A 28 11.97 -8.77 0.22
N ILE A 29 12.45 -7.66 -0.35
CA ILE A 29 12.49 -6.35 0.30
C ILE A 29 11.08 -5.92 0.74
N PHE A 30 10.09 -6.04 -0.14
CA PHE A 30 8.71 -5.66 0.18
C PHE A 30 8.08 -6.58 1.22
N ASP A 31 8.33 -7.89 1.18
CA ASP A 31 7.87 -8.82 2.22
C ASP A 31 8.45 -8.44 3.60
N GLN A 32 9.77 -8.23 3.68
CA GLN A 32 10.44 -7.81 4.91
C GLN A 32 9.97 -6.44 5.39
N LEU A 33 9.69 -5.53 4.46
CA LEU A 33 9.15 -4.21 4.77
C LEU A 33 7.77 -4.33 5.42
N MET A 34 6.86 -5.16 4.90
CA MET A 34 5.53 -5.32 5.50
C MET A 34 5.62 -5.85 6.93
N ILE A 35 6.50 -6.83 7.18
CA ILE A 35 6.77 -7.36 8.52
C ILE A 35 7.30 -6.26 9.44
N ALA A 36 8.32 -5.51 9.00
CA ALA A 36 8.92 -4.45 9.78
C ALA A 36 7.92 -3.32 10.09
N MET A 37 7.08 -2.94 9.12
CA MET A 37 6.06 -1.91 9.29
C MET A 37 4.97 -2.33 10.28
N VAL A 38 4.50 -3.58 10.23
CA VAL A 38 3.55 -4.12 11.24
C VAL A 38 4.13 -4.08 12.65
N GLY A 39 5.42 -4.37 12.80
CA GLY A 39 6.12 -4.28 14.09
C GLY A 39 6.25 -2.83 14.57
N LEU A 40 6.76 -1.94 13.73
CA LEU A 40 7.06 -0.55 14.09
C LEU A 40 5.82 0.32 14.31
N LEU A 41 4.80 0.15 13.45
CA LEU A 41 3.50 0.81 13.61
C LEU A 41 2.61 0.10 14.63
N GLU A 42 3.06 -1.05 15.16
CA GLU A 42 2.31 -1.94 16.04
C GLU A 42 0.84 -2.16 15.60
N CYS A 43 0.61 -2.26 14.29
CA CYS A 43 -0.71 -2.47 13.69
C CYS A 43 -0.96 -3.96 13.43
N ASP A 44 -2.15 -4.31 12.95
CA ASP A 44 -2.54 -5.71 12.75
C ASP A 44 -2.19 -6.21 11.34
N ARG A 45 -2.17 -5.31 10.34
CA ARG A 45 -1.82 -5.64 8.96
C ARG A 45 -1.13 -4.49 8.26
N CYS A 46 -0.20 -4.82 7.38
CA CYS A 46 0.29 -3.94 6.32
C CYS A 46 0.17 -4.64 4.96
N TYR A 47 -0.13 -3.89 3.90
CA TYR A 47 0.00 -4.39 2.54
C TYR A 47 0.50 -3.33 1.55
N LEU A 48 1.02 -3.82 0.42
CA LEU A 48 1.35 -3.03 -0.77
C LEU A 48 0.51 -3.48 -1.97
N TYR A 49 -0.30 -2.55 -2.46
CA TYR A 49 -0.96 -2.62 -3.75
C TYR A 49 -0.09 -1.95 -4.81
N PHE A 50 0.13 -2.64 -5.92
CA PHE A 50 0.89 -2.17 -7.06
C PHE A 50 -0.07 -1.80 -8.19
N ARG A 51 0.26 -0.72 -8.91
CA ARG A 51 -0.54 -0.22 -10.02
C ARG A 51 0.35 0.12 -11.19
N ASP A 52 -0.02 -0.34 -12.38
CA ASP A 52 0.51 0.19 -13.63
C ASP A 52 -0.39 1.31 -14.14
N PRO A 53 0.04 2.58 -14.05
CA PRO A 53 -0.81 3.70 -14.45
C PRO A 53 -1.09 3.76 -15.94
N LYS A 54 -0.31 3.06 -16.78
CA LYS A 54 -0.56 3.02 -18.23
C LYS A 54 -1.62 2.00 -18.62
N LEU A 55 -1.65 0.87 -17.92
CA LEU A 55 -2.55 -0.23 -18.21
C LEU A 55 -3.82 -0.20 -17.33
N SER A 56 -3.83 0.61 -16.27
CA SER A 56 -4.89 0.62 -15.24
C SER A 56 -5.14 -0.78 -14.68
N ILE A 57 -4.05 -1.53 -14.46
CA ILE A 57 -4.05 -2.84 -13.84
C ILE A 57 -3.37 -2.72 -12.49
N GLY A 58 -3.92 -3.40 -11.49
CA GLY A 58 -3.27 -3.50 -10.20
C GLY A 58 -3.32 -4.88 -9.57
N GLN A 59 -2.53 -5.03 -8.52
CA GLN A 59 -2.41 -6.27 -7.75
C GLN A 59 -1.83 -5.99 -6.37
N THR A 60 -2.41 -6.60 -5.35
CA THR A 60 -1.87 -6.65 -3.99
C THR A 60 -0.95 -7.84 -3.87
N LEU A 61 0.36 -7.61 -3.85
CA LEU A 61 1.36 -8.68 -3.89
C LEU A 61 2.00 -8.98 -2.55
N HIS A 62 2.13 -7.97 -1.69
CA HIS A 62 2.80 -8.11 -0.40
C HIS A 62 1.83 -7.72 0.70
N CYS A 63 1.44 -8.68 1.52
CA CYS A 63 0.59 -8.45 2.69
C CYS A 63 1.16 -9.24 3.86
N TYR A 64 1.28 -8.58 5.01
CA TYR A 64 1.62 -9.26 6.25
C TYR A 64 0.54 -8.98 7.29
N CYS A 65 0.01 -10.06 7.85
CA CYS A 65 -0.95 -10.06 8.93
C CYS A 65 -0.26 -10.53 10.21
N ARG A 66 -0.52 -9.86 11.33
CA ARG A 66 0.05 -10.22 12.63
C ARG A 66 -0.40 -11.59 13.11
N ASP A 67 -1.64 -11.96 12.81
CA ASP A 67 -2.23 -13.24 13.17
C ASP A 67 -3.24 -13.72 12.10
N PRO A 68 -3.62 -15.02 12.11
CA PRO A 68 -4.47 -15.60 11.08
C PRO A 68 -5.92 -15.13 11.05
N SER A 69 -6.42 -14.45 12.10
CA SER A 69 -7.78 -13.92 12.12
C SER A 69 -7.94 -12.67 11.25
N ILE A 70 -6.83 -12.02 10.91
CA ILE A 70 -6.81 -10.82 10.09
C ILE A 70 -6.83 -11.18 8.60
N PRO A 71 -7.77 -10.66 7.80
CA PRO A 71 -7.87 -10.98 6.38
C PRO A 71 -6.60 -10.63 5.61
N ASN A 72 -6.03 -11.62 4.91
CA ASN A 72 -4.95 -11.39 3.94
C ASN A 72 -5.58 -10.97 2.61
N LEU A 73 -5.08 -9.87 2.04
CA LEU A 73 -5.57 -9.30 0.78
C LEU A 73 -4.65 -9.57 -0.43
N GLN A 74 -3.73 -10.53 -0.33
CA GLN A 74 -2.91 -10.90 -1.47
C GLN A 74 -3.79 -11.43 -2.60
N ASP A 75 -3.66 -10.80 -3.77
CA ASP A 75 -4.35 -11.18 -4.98
C ASP A 75 -3.57 -12.30 -5.69
N ASN A 76 -4.27 -13.33 -6.13
CA ASN A 76 -3.66 -14.42 -6.91
C ASN A 76 -3.15 -13.92 -8.27
N GLU A 77 -3.88 -13.00 -8.89
CA GLU A 77 -3.61 -12.50 -10.24
C GLU A 77 -3.84 -10.98 -10.34
N PRO A 78 -3.17 -10.29 -11.27
CA PRO A 78 -3.47 -8.89 -11.58
C PRO A 78 -4.90 -8.73 -12.12
N TYR A 79 -5.53 -7.60 -11.83
CA TYR A 79 -6.86 -7.29 -12.33
C TYR A 79 -6.94 -5.88 -12.91
N SER A 80 -7.79 -5.72 -13.93
CA SER A 80 -8.14 -4.40 -14.47
C SER A 80 -8.95 -3.61 -13.45
N GLU A 81 -8.56 -2.37 -13.22
CA GLU A 81 -9.28 -1.48 -12.32
C GLU A 81 -10.68 -1.17 -12.87
N PRO A 82 -11.76 -1.43 -12.11
CA PRO A 82 -13.09 -1.03 -12.54
C PRO A 82 -13.18 0.49 -12.68
N MET A 83 -13.71 0.98 -13.80
CA MET A 83 -13.82 2.43 -14.07
C MET A 83 -14.55 3.19 -12.95
N TYR A 84 -15.56 2.57 -12.33
CA TYR A 84 -16.35 3.16 -11.25
C TYR A 84 -15.64 3.15 -9.89
N ARG A 85 -14.45 2.54 -9.75
CA ARG A 85 -13.79 2.40 -8.45
C ARG A 85 -13.51 3.76 -7.81
N ALA A 86 -12.98 4.70 -8.58
CA ALA A 86 -12.69 6.05 -8.10
C ALA A 86 -13.95 6.85 -7.74
N GLU A 87 -15.11 6.51 -8.32
CA GLU A 87 -16.37 7.18 -8.00
C GLU A 87 -16.96 6.70 -6.67
N LYS A 88 -16.71 5.44 -6.31
CA LYS A 88 -17.27 4.80 -5.11
C LYS A 88 -16.31 4.81 -3.92
N ASP A 89 -15.01 4.77 -4.17
CA ASP A 89 -13.96 4.69 -3.17
C ASP A 89 -13.25 6.04 -3.01
N PRO A 90 -13.64 6.88 -2.03
CA PRO A 90 -13.03 8.19 -1.84
C PRO A 90 -11.54 8.09 -1.47
N LEU A 91 -11.11 7.00 -0.82
CA LEU A 91 -9.70 6.80 -0.52
C LEU A 91 -8.91 6.50 -1.80
N PHE A 92 -9.44 5.67 -2.69
CA PHE A 92 -8.79 5.39 -3.98
C PHE A 92 -8.81 6.62 -4.90
N ALA A 93 -9.88 7.42 -4.88
CA ALA A 93 -9.96 8.67 -5.62
C ALA A 93 -8.84 9.64 -5.22
N ALA A 94 -8.65 9.84 -3.91
CA ALA A 94 -7.55 10.66 -3.38
C ALA A 94 -6.17 10.12 -3.79
N ALA A 95 -6.01 8.79 -3.85
CA ALA A 95 -4.78 8.16 -4.32
C ALA A 95 -4.49 8.47 -5.80
N LEU A 96 -5.49 8.39 -6.67
CA LEU A 96 -5.35 8.71 -8.09
C LEU A 96 -4.99 10.18 -8.33
N GLN A 97 -5.49 11.07 -7.46
CA GLN A 97 -5.16 12.50 -7.47
C GLN A 97 -3.81 12.82 -6.81
N CYS A 98 -3.09 11.80 -6.33
CA CYS A 98 -1.84 11.96 -5.57
C CYS A 98 -1.96 12.94 -4.40
N GLU A 99 -3.10 12.89 -3.71
CA GLU A 99 -3.27 13.62 -2.46
C GLU A 99 -2.31 13.09 -1.38
N ARG A 100 -2.19 13.84 -0.28
CA ARG A 100 -1.35 13.45 0.85
C ARG A 100 -1.83 12.14 1.47
N THR A 101 -0.92 11.42 2.13
CA THR A 101 -1.24 10.25 2.95
C THR A 101 -2.38 10.55 3.91
N ILE A 102 -3.37 9.67 3.91
CA ILE A 102 -4.56 9.74 4.74
C ILE A 102 -4.32 8.93 6.01
N PHE A 103 -4.63 9.53 7.16
CA PHE A 103 -4.55 8.89 8.46
C PHE A 103 -5.92 8.96 9.11
N ILE A 104 -6.49 7.78 9.38
CA ILE A 104 -7.79 7.61 9.99
C ILE A 104 -7.56 6.97 11.36
N ASP A 105 -7.70 7.79 12.40
CA ASP A 105 -7.51 7.37 13.79
C ASP A 105 -8.70 6.52 14.28
N ASP A 106 -9.90 6.82 13.76
CA ASP A 106 -11.12 6.07 14.03
C ASP A 106 -12.04 6.09 12.81
N LEU A 107 -12.22 4.93 12.17
CA LEU A 107 -13.08 4.78 11.00
C LEU A 107 -14.56 5.00 11.33
N ALA A 108 -15.00 4.72 12.57
CA ALA A 108 -16.37 4.95 12.99
C ALA A 108 -16.72 6.45 12.95
N SER A 109 -15.74 7.34 13.17
CA SER A 109 -15.96 8.79 13.11
C SER A 109 -16.17 9.34 11.69
N ILE A 110 -15.67 8.65 10.66
CA ILE A 110 -15.84 9.04 9.25
C ILE A 110 -17.22 8.60 8.74
N SER A 111 -17.79 7.57 9.38
CA SER A 111 -19.10 7.01 9.06
C SER A 111 -20.29 7.89 9.49
N HIS A 112 -20.19 9.21 9.37
CA HIS A 112 -21.28 10.15 9.67
C HIS A 112 -21.87 10.85 8.44
N LYS A 113 -21.36 10.57 7.22
CA LYS A 113 -21.96 11.00 5.95
C LYS A 113 -22.59 9.80 5.24
N GLU A 114 -23.92 9.79 5.05
CA GLU A 114 -24.70 8.61 4.62
C GLU A 114 -24.11 7.79 3.45
N ASN A 115 -23.61 8.43 2.39
CA ASN A 115 -23.02 7.73 1.24
C ASN A 115 -21.65 7.11 1.53
N ASP A 116 -20.85 7.74 2.39
CA ASP A 116 -19.53 7.22 2.78
C ASP A 116 -19.70 6.00 3.71
N ILE A 117 -20.75 5.98 4.54
CA ILE A 117 -21.04 4.89 5.49
C ILE A 117 -21.15 3.54 4.81
N VAL A 118 -21.99 3.42 3.78
CA VAL A 118 -22.26 2.13 3.13
C VAL A 118 -20.99 1.60 2.47
N PHE A 119 -20.22 2.45 1.79
CA PHE A 119 -18.97 2.05 1.17
C PHE A 119 -17.92 1.61 2.20
N PHE A 120 -17.68 2.41 3.24
CA PHE A 120 -16.72 2.07 4.29
C PHE A 120 -17.16 0.82 5.07
N GLN A 121 -18.45 0.62 5.32
CA GLN A 121 -18.97 -0.59 5.95
C GLN A 121 -18.84 -1.82 5.05
N GLN A 122 -18.96 -1.68 3.73
CA GLN A 122 -18.82 -2.84 2.84
C GLN A 122 -17.35 -3.23 2.63
N ASN A 123 -16.46 -2.24 2.55
CA ASN A 123 -15.09 -2.45 2.07
C ASN A 123 -14.03 -2.35 3.19
N TYR A 124 -14.37 -1.74 4.33
CA TYR A 124 -13.42 -1.45 5.42
C TYR A 124 -13.99 -1.75 6.83
N LYS A 125 -15.21 -2.30 6.99
CA LYS A 125 -15.89 -2.46 8.31
C LYS A 125 -15.08 -3.14 9.41
N GLU A 126 -14.18 -4.04 9.03
CA GLU A 126 -13.41 -4.80 10.01
C GLU A 126 -12.24 -3.98 10.55
N GLN A 127 -11.88 -2.88 9.87
CA GLN A 127 -10.84 -1.96 10.26
C GLN A 127 -11.42 -0.87 11.18
N LYS A 128 -10.72 -0.61 12.29
CA LYS A 128 -11.04 0.46 13.24
C LYS A 128 -10.20 1.71 13.02
N SER A 129 -8.99 1.56 12.48
CA SER A 129 -8.08 2.66 12.14
C SER A 129 -7.22 2.24 10.96
N LEU A 130 -6.88 3.19 10.08
CA LEU A 130 -6.02 2.91 8.94
C LEU A 130 -5.11 4.09 8.58
N ILE A 131 -3.97 3.75 7.99
CA ILE A 131 -3.14 4.67 7.20
C ILE A 131 -3.29 4.24 5.75
N GLN A 132 -3.61 5.16 4.85
CA GLN A 132 -3.49 4.93 3.42
C GLN A 132 -2.50 5.92 2.82
N ALA A 133 -1.35 5.41 2.41
CA ALA A 133 -0.27 6.21 1.85
C ALA A 133 -0.12 5.95 0.35
N HIS A 134 -0.07 7.04 -0.41
CA HIS A 134 -0.08 7.00 -1.87
C HIS A 134 1.36 7.00 -2.38
N ILE A 135 1.70 6.02 -3.22
CA ILE A 135 3.01 5.89 -3.83
C ILE A 135 2.93 6.52 -5.21
N CYS A 136 3.21 7.82 -5.27
CA CYS A 136 3.09 8.62 -6.48
C CYS A 136 4.45 9.04 -7.03
N SER A 137 4.59 9.01 -8.36
CA SER A 137 5.76 9.52 -9.08
C SER A 137 5.33 10.09 -10.43
N ASN A 138 5.84 11.28 -10.77
CA ASN A 138 5.43 12.03 -11.96
C ASN A 138 3.91 12.26 -12.03
N ASN A 139 3.29 12.58 -10.89
CA ASN A 139 1.84 12.80 -10.76
C ASN A 139 0.99 11.59 -11.20
N GLN A 140 1.53 10.39 -11.06
CA GLN A 140 0.82 9.13 -11.33
C GLN A 140 0.90 8.22 -10.11
N LEU A 141 -0.21 7.56 -9.79
CA LEU A 141 -0.28 6.52 -8.76
C LEU A 141 0.37 5.22 -9.26
N TRP A 142 1.42 4.79 -8.58
CA TRP A 142 2.15 3.52 -8.82
C TRP A 142 1.82 2.44 -7.80
N GLY A 143 1.22 2.82 -6.67
CA GLY A 143 0.81 1.87 -5.64
C GLY A 143 0.24 2.54 -4.41
N ILE A 144 -0.25 1.71 -3.49
CA ILE A 144 -0.79 2.13 -2.21
C ILE A 144 -0.14 1.27 -1.14
N PHE A 145 0.37 1.91 -0.10
CA PHE A 145 0.68 1.26 1.16
C PHE A 145 -0.50 1.47 2.11
N GLN A 146 -1.00 0.40 2.71
CA GLN A 146 -1.98 0.50 3.79
C GLN A 146 -1.46 -0.17 5.05
N ALA A 147 -1.66 0.48 6.19
CA ALA A 147 -1.55 -0.13 7.51
C ALA A 147 -2.92 -0.07 8.19
N SER A 148 -3.37 -1.13 8.84
CA SER A 148 -4.68 -1.17 9.48
C SER A 148 -4.67 -1.85 10.85
N GLN A 149 -5.60 -1.41 11.70
CA GLN A 149 -5.89 -1.97 13.02
C GLN A 149 -7.35 -2.43 13.02
N PHE A 150 -7.60 -3.66 13.50
CA PHE A 150 -8.92 -4.30 13.49
C PHE A 150 -9.51 -4.38 14.89
N HIS A 151 -8.67 -4.59 15.90
CA HIS A 151 -9.13 -4.87 17.26
C HIS A 151 -9.41 -3.63 18.11
N ARG A 152 -8.69 -2.52 17.87
CA ARG A 152 -8.81 -1.27 18.65
C ARG A 152 -8.76 -0.04 17.74
N HIS A 153 -9.29 1.07 18.22
CA HIS A 153 -8.96 2.38 17.64
C HIS A 153 -7.52 2.74 18.02
N ARG A 154 -6.81 3.40 17.13
CA ARG A 154 -5.41 3.81 17.30
C ARG A 154 -5.22 5.18 16.67
N PRO A 155 -5.06 6.23 17.48
CA PRO A 155 -4.57 7.51 16.98
C PRO A 155 -3.14 7.36 16.43
N TRP A 156 -2.94 7.76 15.18
CA TRP A 156 -1.64 7.71 14.51
C TRP A 156 -0.76 8.88 14.94
N LYS A 157 0.27 8.56 15.73
CA LYS A 157 1.16 9.54 16.37
C LYS A 157 2.07 10.20 15.33
N GLN A 158 2.73 11.28 15.74
CA GLN A 158 3.72 11.97 14.91
C GLN A 158 4.83 11.03 14.42
N PHE A 159 5.23 10.05 15.25
CA PHE A 159 6.18 9.01 14.86
C PHE A 159 5.64 8.19 13.67
N ASP A 160 4.41 7.67 13.76
CA ASP A 160 3.78 6.86 12.71
C ASP A 160 3.73 7.64 11.38
N ARG A 161 3.30 8.90 11.44
CA ARG A 161 3.22 9.81 10.28
C ARG A 161 4.58 10.03 9.62
N SER A 162 5.59 10.32 10.44
CA SER A 162 6.96 10.60 9.97
C SER A 162 7.61 9.34 9.40
N LEU A 163 7.40 8.19 10.05
CA LEU A 163 7.88 6.89 9.61
C LEU A 163 7.27 6.52 8.26
N THR A 164 5.94 6.57 8.14
CA THR A 164 5.24 6.26 6.90
C THR A 164 5.74 7.17 5.78
N SER A 165 5.78 8.49 5.97
CA SER A 165 6.27 9.41 4.93
C SER A 165 7.68 9.04 4.46
N THR A 166 8.60 8.82 5.40
CA THR A 166 9.99 8.47 5.07
C THR A 166 10.07 7.16 4.30
N VAL A 167 9.27 6.16 4.67
CA VAL A 167 9.24 4.87 3.98
C VAL A 167 8.68 5.03 2.57
N ILE A 168 7.57 5.75 2.39
CA ILE A 168 6.97 6.01 1.07
C ILE A 168 7.96 6.69 0.14
N ASP A 169 8.64 7.73 0.61
CA ASP A 169 9.65 8.44 -0.19
C ASP A 169 10.74 7.49 -0.68
N ARG A 170 11.19 6.56 0.17
CA ARG A 170 12.24 5.59 -0.19
C ARG A 170 11.77 4.49 -1.13
N ILE A 171 10.55 3.98 -0.96
CA ILE A 171 10.07 2.85 -1.77
C ILE A 171 9.47 3.29 -3.09
N THR A 172 9.06 4.55 -3.24
CA THR A 172 8.48 5.07 -4.49
C THR A 172 9.28 4.72 -5.75
N PRO A 173 10.61 4.98 -5.83
CA PRO A 173 11.38 4.59 -7.01
C PRO A 173 11.39 3.06 -7.21
N LEU A 174 11.49 2.28 -6.13
CA LEU A 174 11.52 0.82 -6.16
C LEU A 174 10.23 0.21 -6.69
N VAL A 175 9.08 0.72 -6.23
CA VAL A 175 7.75 0.28 -6.67
C VAL A 175 7.59 0.51 -8.17
N SER A 176 7.98 1.68 -8.68
CA SER A 176 7.89 1.96 -10.12
C SER A 176 8.74 1.01 -10.96
N VAL A 177 9.93 0.64 -10.49
CA VAL A 177 10.81 -0.34 -11.14
C VAL A 177 10.19 -1.74 -11.12
N TYR A 178 9.66 -2.13 -9.96
CA TYR A 178 9.02 -3.43 -9.78
C TYR A 178 7.81 -3.62 -10.70
N VAL A 179 6.92 -2.61 -10.77
CA VAL A 179 5.76 -2.62 -11.67
C VAL A 179 6.20 -2.81 -13.12
N LYS A 180 7.17 -2.00 -13.58
CA LYS A 180 7.64 -2.04 -14.97
C LYS A 180 8.29 -3.37 -15.33
N ARG A 181 8.98 -4.04 -14.40
CA ARG A 181 9.74 -5.26 -14.66
C ARG A 181 8.96 -6.55 -14.43
N LYS A 182 8.18 -6.62 -13.35
CA LYS A 182 7.49 -7.85 -12.93
C LYS A 182 6.02 -7.80 -13.31
N LEU A 183 5.27 -6.80 -12.86
CA LEU A 183 3.83 -6.76 -13.08
C LEU A 183 3.48 -6.74 -14.58
N ARG A 184 4.14 -5.89 -15.37
CA ARG A 184 3.97 -5.87 -16.83
C ARG A 184 4.29 -7.20 -17.51
N ARG A 185 5.34 -7.87 -17.04
CA ARG A 185 5.75 -9.16 -17.59
C ARG A 185 4.71 -10.23 -17.30
N THR A 186 4.22 -10.31 -16.06
CA THR A 186 3.14 -11.23 -15.67
C THR A 186 1.88 -10.99 -16.51
N ILE A 187 1.51 -9.73 -16.74
CA ILE A 187 0.36 -9.39 -17.61
C ILE A 187 0.59 -9.88 -19.04
N GLN A 188 1.79 -9.67 -19.60
CA GLN A 188 2.13 -10.16 -20.94
C GLN A 188 2.04 -11.68 -21.03
N GLU A 189 2.60 -12.40 -20.04
CA GLU A 189 2.58 -13.87 -19.98
C GLU A 189 1.14 -14.43 -19.89
N ILE A 190 0.25 -13.77 -19.12
CA ILE A 190 -1.17 -14.14 -19.04
C ILE A 190 -1.87 -13.93 -20.39
N ASN A 191 -1.60 -12.82 -21.07
CA ASN A 191 -2.21 -12.54 -22.38
C ASN A 191 -1.73 -13.50 -23.47
N ASP A 192 -0.44 -13.87 -23.44
CA ASP A 192 0.15 -14.78 -24.43
C ASP A 192 -0.28 -16.24 -24.21
N GLY A 193 -0.53 -16.66 -22.97
CA GLY A 193 -1.01 -18.01 -22.64
C GLY A 193 -2.51 -18.24 -22.86
N ASN A 194 -3.27 -17.19 -23.14
CA ASN A 194 -4.70 -17.23 -23.44
C ASN A 194 -5.02 -17.15 -24.95
N ASN A 195 -3.99 -17.08 -25.81
CA ASN A 195 -4.07 -17.16 -27.27
C ASN A 195 -3.65 -18.54 -27.79
#